data_AF-A0A7R9MNR4-F1
#
_entry.id   AF-A0A7R9MNR4-F1
#
_cell.length_a   1.000
_cell.length_b   1.000
_cell.length_c   1.000
_cell.angle_alpha   90.00
_cell.angle_beta   90.00
_cell.angle_gamma   90.00
#
_symmetry.space_group_name_H-M   'P 1'
#
loop_
_entity.id
_entity.type
_entity.pdbx_description
1 polymer ?
#
loop_
_entity_poly.entity_id
_entity_poly.type
_entity_poly.pdbx_seq_one_letter_code
_entity_poly.pdbx_strand_id
1 'polypeptide(L)'
;MSGEYKDELRANLLNDLQLKDVTNYSHYSLSKKVWKVFLGAGIIVIVIGVGIGFGLYYGLKEPDGSKNSTMPTMPPSTTMPPECDGSCLGSYTSDSYLGVYNKYAISTDSEPCAPIGKAILEKGGNAIDSMISVLLCMGVTIPESMGLGGGALILIYNGSHLL
;
A
#
# COMPACT_ATOMS: atom_id res chain seq x y z
N MET A 1 -37.34 0.45 39.22
CA MET A 1 -36.63 0.99 38.04
C MET A 1 -35.17 1.38 38.30
N SER A 2 -34.74 1.66 39.55
CA SER A 2 -33.35 2.03 39.88
C SER A 2 -32.38 0.84 40.05
N GLY A 3 -32.89 -0.37 40.32
CA GLY A 3 -32.07 -1.58 40.51
C GLY A 3 -31.42 -2.10 39.23
N GLU A 4 -32.20 -2.19 38.15
CA GLU A 4 -31.77 -2.74 36.86
C GLU A 4 -30.61 -1.94 36.23
N TYR A 5 -30.68 -0.61 36.32
CA TYR A 5 -29.61 0.30 35.84
C TYR A 5 -28.29 0.10 36.59
N LYS A 6 -28.33 -0.21 37.90
CA LYS A 6 -27.11 -0.37 38.71
C LYS A 6 -26.38 -1.67 38.38
N ASP A 7 -27.11 -2.70 38.00
CA ASP A 7 -26.54 -4.01 37.68
C ASP A 7 -25.99 -4.03 36.24
N GLU A 8 -26.65 -3.35 35.31
CA GLU A 8 -26.13 -3.14 33.95
C GLU A 8 -24.89 -2.22 33.93
N LEU A 9 -24.91 -1.15 34.75
CA LEU A 9 -23.75 -0.26 34.91
C LEU A 9 -22.56 -1.01 35.53
N ARG A 10 -22.79 -1.89 36.52
CA ARG A 10 -21.74 -2.75 37.08
C ARG A 10 -21.20 -3.75 36.07
N ALA A 11 -22.05 -4.39 35.28
CA ALA A 11 -21.61 -5.33 34.25
C ALA A 11 -20.75 -4.64 33.19
N ASN A 12 -21.14 -3.43 32.76
CA ASN A 12 -20.39 -2.65 31.77
C ASN A 12 -19.07 -2.12 32.34
N LEU A 13 -19.04 -1.71 33.61
CA LEU A 13 -17.82 -1.25 34.26
C LEU A 13 -16.82 -2.39 34.47
N LEU A 14 -17.31 -3.59 34.80
CA LEU A 14 -16.47 -4.78 34.95
C LEU A 14 -15.89 -5.23 33.60
N ASN A 15 -16.68 -5.18 32.51
CA ASN A 15 -16.19 -5.48 31.17
C ASN A 15 -15.13 -4.47 30.70
N ASP A 16 -15.32 -3.17 30.96
CA ASP A 16 -14.36 -2.13 30.56
C ASP A 16 -13.04 -2.20 31.36
N LEU A 17 -13.12 -2.52 32.67
CA LEU A 17 -11.92 -2.75 33.48
C LEU A 17 -11.13 -3.97 33.00
N GLN A 18 -11.81 -5.09 32.70
CA GLN A 18 -11.15 -6.28 32.17
C GLN A 18 -10.54 -6.04 30.78
N LEU A 19 -11.22 -5.29 29.89
CA LEU A 19 -10.69 -4.94 28.57
C LEU A 19 -9.45 -4.03 28.65
N LYS A 20 -9.46 -3.04 29.55
CA LYS A 20 -8.31 -2.15 29.76
C LYS A 20 -7.12 -2.89 30.37
N ASP A 21 -7.34 -3.81 31.30
CA ASP A 21 -6.25 -4.59 31.89
C ASP A 21 -5.61 -5.56 30.88
N VAL A 22 -6.41 -6.26 30.07
CA VAL A 22 -5.90 -7.19 29.04
C VAL A 22 -5.09 -6.45 27.95
N THR A 23 -5.58 -5.30 27.49
CA THR A 23 -4.89 -4.50 26.46
C THR A 23 -3.60 -3.86 26.99
N ASN A 24 -3.62 -3.32 28.22
CA ASN A 24 -2.46 -2.68 28.84
C ASN A 24 -1.37 -3.70 29.22
N TYR A 25 -1.76 -4.87 29.75
CA TYR A 25 -0.84 -5.97 30.07
C TYR A 25 -0.17 -6.56 28.80
N SER A 26 -0.94 -6.74 27.71
CA SER A 26 -0.42 -7.21 26.42
C SER A 26 0.61 -6.24 25.83
N HIS A 27 0.30 -4.93 25.85
CA HIS A 27 1.19 -3.89 25.32
C HIS A 27 2.48 -3.74 26.13
N TYR A 28 2.42 -3.81 27.47
CA TYR A 28 3.60 -3.74 28.34
C TYR A 28 4.49 -5.00 28.25
N SER A 29 3.89 -6.19 28.13
CA SER A 29 4.62 -7.47 28.05
C SER A 29 5.30 -7.67 26.69
N LEU A 30 4.65 -7.27 25.58
CA LEU A 30 5.29 -7.25 24.27
C LEU A 30 6.43 -6.23 24.23
N SER A 31 6.21 -5.00 24.70
CA SER A 31 7.20 -3.92 24.64
C SER A 31 8.53 -4.29 25.31
N LYS A 32 8.53 -4.94 26.48
CA LYS A 32 9.79 -5.36 27.14
C LYS A 32 10.54 -6.48 26.41
N LYS A 33 9.82 -7.43 25.82
CA LYS A 33 10.45 -8.54 25.07
C LYS A 33 11.00 -8.04 23.73
N VAL A 34 10.22 -7.21 23.06
CA VAL A 34 10.53 -6.59 21.77
C VAL A 34 11.69 -5.59 21.90
N TRP A 35 11.75 -4.79 22.97
CA TRP A 35 12.86 -3.87 23.24
C TRP A 35 14.19 -4.60 23.43
N LYS A 36 14.20 -5.77 24.09
CA LYS A 36 15.41 -6.60 24.24
C LYS A 36 15.87 -7.18 22.90
N VAL A 37 14.95 -7.50 22.00
CA VAL A 37 15.25 -7.95 20.63
C VAL A 37 15.82 -6.80 19.80
N PHE A 38 15.27 -5.59 19.91
CA PHE A 38 15.77 -4.41 19.19
C PHE A 38 17.16 -3.96 19.67
N LEU A 39 17.46 -4.04 20.97
CA LEU A 39 18.79 -3.78 21.51
C LEU A 39 19.85 -4.79 21.00
N GLY A 40 19.48 -6.07 20.89
CA GLY A 40 20.37 -7.10 20.36
C GLY A 40 20.55 -7.05 18.84
N ALA A 41 19.46 -6.84 18.10
CA ALA A 41 19.48 -6.76 16.64
C ALA A 41 20.15 -5.48 16.13
N GLY A 42 20.01 -4.35 16.83
CA GLY A 42 20.65 -3.09 16.46
C GLY A 42 22.17 -3.18 16.43
N ILE A 43 22.78 -3.84 17.42
CA ILE A 43 24.24 -4.04 17.46
C ILE A 43 24.72 -4.93 16.31
N ILE A 44 23.97 -6.00 16.00
CA ILE A 44 24.30 -6.91 14.90
C ILE A 44 24.22 -6.20 13.55
N VAL A 45 23.20 -5.37 13.32
CA VAL A 45 23.05 -4.58 12.09
C VAL A 45 24.15 -3.53 11.95
N ILE A 46 24.58 -2.89 13.05
CA ILE A 46 25.70 -1.94 13.02
C ILE A 46 27.01 -2.65 12.70
N VAL A 47 27.31 -3.81 13.30
CA VAL A 47 28.53 -4.56 13.03
C VAL A 47 28.58 -5.07 11.58
N ILE A 48 27.46 -5.59 11.07
CA ILE A 48 27.35 -6.05 9.69
C ILE A 48 27.44 -4.86 8.72
N GLY A 49 26.75 -3.75 9.01
CA GLY A 49 26.78 -2.54 8.20
C GLY A 49 28.17 -1.89 8.13
N VAL A 50 28.90 -1.86 9.25
CA VAL A 50 30.28 -1.36 9.29
C VAL A 50 31.22 -2.32 8.56
N GLY A 51 31.05 -3.64 8.71
CA GLY A 51 31.87 -4.63 8.00
C GLY A 51 31.68 -4.59 6.48
N ILE A 52 30.43 -4.56 6.02
CA ILE A 52 30.10 -4.47 4.59
C ILE A 52 30.49 -3.10 4.02
N GLY A 53 30.23 -2.01 4.77
CA GLY A 53 30.61 -0.66 4.37
C GLY A 53 32.12 -0.49 4.22
N PHE A 54 32.90 -1.01 5.17
CA PHE A 54 34.37 -0.99 5.10
C PHE A 54 34.87 -1.89 3.95
N GLY A 55 34.27 -3.06 3.74
CA GLY A 55 34.59 -3.95 2.63
C GLY A 55 34.32 -3.35 1.24
N LEU A 56 33.19 -2.69 1.06
CA LEU A 56 32.86 -1.99 -0.18
C LEU A 56 33.67 -0.70 -0.37
N TYR A 57 33.97 0.02 0.71
CA TYR A 57 34.78 1.24 0.65
C TYR A 57 36.22 0.96 0.16
N TYR A 58 36.83 -0.13 0.61
CA TYR A 58 38.15 -0.54 0.11
C TYR A 58 38.07 -1.45 -1.14
N GLY A 59 36.91 -2.02 -1.45
CA GLY A 59 36.69 -2.96 -2.56
C GLY A 59 36.21 -2.32 -3.87
N LEU A 60 35.51 -1.18 -3.84
CA LEU A 60 35.04 -0.47 -5.03
C LEU A 60 36.02 0.62 -5.48
N LYS A 61 37.30 0.26 -5.61
CA LYS A 61 38.25 1.04 -6.41
C LYS A 61 38.50 0.30 -7.71
N GLU A 62 37.49 0.23 -8.56
CA GLU A 62 37.69 -0.12 -9.97
C GLU A 62 38.12 1.12 -10.79
N PRO A 63 39.14 0.98 -11.66
CA PRO A 63 39.61 2.03 -12.55
C PRO A 63 38.60 2.32 -13.67
N ASP A 64 38.54 3.57 -14.12
CA ASP A 64 37.59 4.10 -15.10
C ASP A 64 37.52 3.25 -16.36
N GLY A 65 36.44 2.47 -16.49
CA GLY A 65 36.22 1.49 -17.54
C GLY A 65 34.92 1.74 -18.28
N SER A 66 34.96 2.69 -19.21
CA SER A 66 34.16 2.81 -20.45
C SER A 66 32.88 1.96 -20.54
N LYS A 67 31.73 2.63 -20.51
CA LYS A 67 30.46 2.13 -21.05
C LYS A 67 29.77 3.27 -21.78
N ASN A 68 30.22 3.59 -22.99
CA ASN A 68 29.47 4.45 -23.90
C ASN A 68 28.29 3.62 -24.45
N SER A 69 27.22 3.51 -23.66
CA SER A 69 26.00 2.83 -24.05
C SER A 69 25.13 3.81 -24.83
N THR A 70 25.40 3.92 -26.12
CA THR A 70 24.44 4.52 -27.04
C THR A 70 23.20 3.62 -27.05
N MET A 71 22.13 4.07 -26.38
CA MET A 71 20.80 3.47 -26.53
C MET A 71 20.44 3.47 -28.02
N PRO A 72 19.87 2.40 -28.58
CA PRO A 72 19.28 2.47 -29.90
C PRO A 72 18.23 3.58 -29.86
N THR A 73 18.42 4.62 -30.66
CA THR A 73 17.39 5.62 -30.90
C THR A 73 16.20 4.86 -31.47
N MET A 74 15.11 4.76 -30.72
CA MET A 74 13.81 4.43 -31.31
C MET A 74 13.61 5.41 -32.48
N PRO A 75 13.20 4.95 -33.67
CA PRO A 75 12.88 5.89 -34.73
C PRO A 75 11.86 6.87 -34.16
N PRO A 76 11.99 8.17 -34.42
CA PRO A 76 10.95 9.10 -34.03
C PRO A 76 9.65 8.59 -34.65
N SER A 77 8.68 8.21 -33.83
CA SER A 77 7.28 8.15 -34.26
C SER A 77 6.82 9.58 -34.49
N THR A 78 7.32 10.22 -35.54
CA THR A 78 6.96 11.58 -35.98
C THR A 78 5.74 11.59 -36.90
N THR A 79 5.11 10.45 -37.16
CA THR A 79 3.74 10.46 -37.63
C THR A 79 2.84 10.28 -36.42
N MET A 80 2.48 11.42 -35.82
CA MET A 80 1.19 11.54 -35.13
C MET A 80 0.17 10.88 -36.06
N PRO A 81 -0.64 9.90 -35.60
CA PRO A 81 -1.71 9.39 -36.44
C PRO A 81 -2.56 10.59 -36.86
N PRO A 82 -3.04 10.62 -38.12
CA PRO A 82 -3.81 11.75 -38.63
C PRO A 82 -4.91 12.10 -37.63
N GLU A 83 -5.15 13.41 -37.47
CA GLU A 83 -6.27 13.94 -36.69
C GLU A 83 -7.52 13.10 -36.97
N CYS A 84 -8.05 12.49 -35.92
CA CYS A 84 -9.17 11.57 -36.04
C CYS A 84 -10.44 12.37 -36.38
N ASP A 85 -10.79 12.42 -37.67
CA ASP A 85 -12.03 12.98 -38.21
C ASP A 85 -13.25 12.06 -37.95
N GLY A 86 -13.38 11.53 -36.73
CA GLY A 86 -14.51 10.69 -36.31
C GLY A 86 -14.71 9.36 -37.06
N SER A 87 -13.93 9.07 -38.11
CA SER A 87 -14.02 7.87 -38.97
C SER A 87 -13.10 6.73 -38.50
N CYS A 88 -12.24 7.02 -37.52
CA CYS A 88 -11.54 6.05 -36.70
C CYS A 88 -12.49 5.20 -35.84
N LEU A 89 -13.72 5.64 -35.55
CA LEU A 89 -14.76 4.93 -34.77
C LEU A 89 -15.26 3.59 -35.37
N GLY A 90 -14.47 2.93 -36.22
CA GLY A 90 -14.48 1.47 -36.24
C GLY A 90 -14.29 0.94 -34.82
N SER A 91 -14.89 -0.20 -34.52
CA SER A 91 -14.91 -0.83 -33.19
C SER A 91 -13.49 -0.98 -32.62
N TYR A 92 -12.97 0.02 -31.92
CA TYR A 92 -11.77 -0.06 -31.07
C TYR A 92 -12.11 -0.83 -29.81
N THR A 93 -12.62 -2.04 -29.99
CA THR A 93 -12.67 -3.04 -28.94
C THR A 93 -11.25 -3.56 -28.79
N SER A 94 -10.56 -3.15 -27.73
CA SER A 94 -9.37 -3.88 -27.30
C SER A 94 -9.75 -5.35 -27.10
N ASP A 95 -8.87 -6.28 -27.46
CA ASP A 95 -9.04 -7.72 -27.19
C ASP A 95 -8.98 -8.06 -25.67
N SER A 96 -8.94 -7.04 -24.82
CA SER A 96 -9.04 -7.15 -23.37
C SER A 96 -10.37 -7.76 -22.94
N TYR A 97 -10.32 -8.61 -21.92
CA TYR A 97 -11.51 -9.19 -21.32
C TYR A 97 -12.40 -8.10 -20.69
N LEU A 98 -13.68 -8.05 -21.10
CA LEU A 98 -14.67 -7.17 -20.49
C LEU A 98 -15.10 -7.73 -19.12
N GLY A 99 -14.55 -7.17 -18.05
CA GLY A 99 -14.96 -7.49 -16.68
C GLY A 99 -16.30 -6.82 -16.32
N VAL A 100 -17.34 -7.62 -16.06
CA VAL A 100 -18.64 -7.16 -15.54
C VAL A 100 -18.71 -7.41 -14.04
N TYR A 101 -18.95 -6.36 -13.25
CA TYR A 101 -18.96 -6.41 -11.79
C TYR A 101 -20.30 -5.90 -11.23
N ASN A 102 -20.90 -6.65 -10.31
CA ASN A 102 -22.25 -6.34 -9.78
C ASN A 102 -22.26 -5.52 -8.47
N LYS A 103 -21.17 -5.54 -7.70
CA LYS A 103 -21.13 -4.92 -6.36
C LYS A 103 -20.09 -3.83 -6.24
N TYR A 104 -18.87 -4.15 -6.65
CA TYR A 104 -17.72 -3.26 -6.59
C TYR A 104 -16.73 -3.66 -7.69
N ALA A 105 -15.99 -2.67 -8.17
CA ALA A 105 -14.91 -2.85 -9.13
C ALA A 105 -13.68 -2.08 -8.63
N ILE A 106 -12.51 -2.66 -8.84
CA ILE A 106 -11.21 -2.08 -8.48
C ILE A 106 -10.31 -2.25 -9.68
N SER A 107 -9.66 -1.17 -10.10
CA SER A 107 -8.70 -1.16 -11.20
C SER A 107 -7.38 -0.61 -10.68
N THR A 108 -6.28 -1.31 -10.93
CA THR A 108 -4.94 -0.99 -10.45
C THR A 108 -3.90 -1.40 -11.48
N ASP A 109 -2.76 -0.70 -11.49
CA ASP A 109 -1.65 -0.99 -12.42
C ASP A 109 -0.81 -2.21 -11.97
N SER A 110 -1.12 -2.76 -10.81
CA SER A 110 -0.46 -3.91 -10.19
C SER A 110 -1.46 -5.04 -9.94
N GLU A 111 -1.24 -6.19 -10.58
CA GLU A 111 -2.06 -7.40 -10.46
C GLU A 111 -2.37 -7.81 -9.00
N PRO A 112 -1.38 -7.87 -8.07
CA PRO A 112 -1.65 -8.30 -6.69
C PRO A 112 -2.48 -7.29 -5.87
N CYS A 113 -2.58 -6.03 -6.30
CA CYS A 113 -3.23 -4.99 -5.49
C CYS A 113 -4.75 -4.95 -5.63
N ALA A 114 -5.30 -5.29 -6.79
CA ALA A 114 -6.76 -5.34 -6.98
C ALA A 114 -7.46 -6.39 -6.08
N PRO A 115 -6.94 -7.63 -5.91
CA PRO A 115 -7.48 -8.60 -4.97
C PRO A 115 -7.43 -8.15 -3.51
N ILE A 116 -6.41 -7.39 -3.12
CA ILE A 116 -6.28 -6.86 -1.75
C ILE A 116 -7.39 -5.85 -1.45
N GLY A 117 -7.59 -4.87 -2.32
CA GLY A 117 -8.69 -3.92 -2.17
C GLY A 117 -10.05 -4.63 -2.17
N LYS A 118 -10.22 -5.65 -3.03
CA LYS A 118 -11.44 -6.46 -3.09
C LYS A 118 -11.72 -7.12 -1.74
N ALA A 119 -10.69 -7.71 -1.11
CA ALA A 119 -10.82 -8.34 0.20
C ALA A 119 -11.20 -7.34 1.30
N ILE A 120 -10.83 -6.07 1.19
CA ILE A 120 -11.28 -5.01 2.11
C ILE A 120 -12.77 -4.70 1.92
N LEU A 121 -13.25 -4.61 0.68
CA LEU A 121 -14.68 -4.42 0.38
C LEU A 121 -15.52 -5.63 0.82
N GLU A 122 -15.00 -6.86 0.66
CA GLU A 122 -15.64 -8.08 1.15
C GLU A 122 -15.77 -8.12 2.68
N LYS A 123 -14.86 -7.48 3.41
CA LYS A 123 -14.90 -7.32 4.87
C LYS A 123 -15.83 -6.21 5.34
N GLY A 124 -16.56 -5.55 4.44
CA GLY A 124 -17.46 -4.44 4.77
C GLY A 124 -16.76 -3.08 4.86
N GLY A 125 -15.53 -2.95 4.36
CA GLY A 125 -14.87 -1.66 4.19
C GLY A 125 -15.55 -0.81 3.11
N ASN A 126 -15.38 0.50 3.20
CA ASN A 126 -15.89 1.43 2.19
C ASN A 126 -14.88 1.59 1.02
N ALA A 127 -15.25 2.39 0.02
CA ALA A 127 -14.39 2.67 -1.13
C ALA A 127 -13.03 3.30 -0.75
N ILE A 128 -13.01 4.12 0.31
CA ILE A 128 -11.82 4.79 0.83
C ILE A 128 -10.87 3.77 1.49
N ASP A 129 -11.41 2.85 2.29
CA ASP A 129 -10.63 1.80 2.96
C ASP A 129 -9.94 0.89 1.92
N SER A 130 -10.70 0.48 0.90
CA SER A 130 -10.18 -0.29 -0.24
C SER A 130 -9.07 0.47 -0.96
N MET A 131 -9.30 1.75 -1.28
CA MET A 131 -8.31 2.60 -1.92
C MET A 131 -7.02 2.72 -1.10
N ILE A 132 -7.08 2.93 0.22
CA ILE A 132 -5.89 3.02 1.06
C ILE A 132 -5.09 1.71 1.01
N SER A 133 -5.76 0.56 1.09
CA SER A 133 -5.08 -0.75 1.00
C SER A 133 -4.37 -0.95 -0.35
N VAL A 134 -5.00 -0.50 -1.43
CA VAL A 134 -4.45 -0.53 -2.78
C VAL A 134 -3.24 0.41 -2.91
N LEU A 135 -3.33 1.63 -2.38
CA LEU A 135 -2.22 2.60 -2.39
C LEU A 135 -1.00 2.07 -1.64
N LEU A 136 -1.22 1.43 -0.48
CA LEU A 136 -0.13 0.80 0.27
C LEU A 136 0.49 -0.37 -0.50
N CYS A 137 -0.33 -1.21 -1.14
CA CYS A 137 0.17 -2.28 -1.99
C CYS A 137 0.98 -1.76 -3.17
N MET A 138 0.47 -0.76 -3.89
CA MET A 138 1.17 -0.16 -5.04
C MET A 138 2.48 0.51 -4.62
N GLY A 139 2.53 1.14 -3.45
CA GLY A 139 3.78 1.68 -2.90
C GLY A 139 4.88 0.62 -2.66
N VAL A 140 4.51 -0.67 -2.58
CA VAL A 140 5.47 -1.79 -2.48
C VAL A 140 5.73 -2.43 -3.85
N THR A 141 4.71 -2.55 -4.71
CA THR A 141 4.83 -3.28 -5.97
C THR A 141 5.36 -2.42 -7.13
N ILE A 142 5.13 -1.11 -7.09
CA ILE A 142 5.59 -0.12 -8.09
C ILE A 142 6.26 1.09 -7.41
N PRO A 143 7.34 0.87 -6.64
CA PRO A 143 7.97 1.90 -5.80
C PRO A 143 8.60 3.05 -6.61
N GLU A 144 8.87 2.85 -7.91
CA GLU A 144 9.36 3.92 -8.79
C GLU A 144 8.29 4.97 -9.11
N SER A 145 7.01 4.61 -8.98
CA SER A 145 5.87 5.47 -9.36
C SER A 145 5.06 5.93 -8.15
N MET A 146 4.88 5.05 -7.16
CA MET A 146 4.06 5.32 -5.98
C MET A 146 4.84 5.09 -4.70
N GLY A 147 4.53 5.87 -3.66
CA GLY A 147 5.18 5.68 -2.37
C GLY A 147 4.72 6.67 -1.31
N LEU A 148 5.03 6.34 -0.05
CA LEU A 148 4.66 7.15 1.11
C LEU A 148 5.38 8.51 1.17
N GLY A 149 6.56 8.62 0.54
CA GLY A 149 7.34 9.85 0.50
C GLY A 149 6.89 10.87 -0.56
N GLY A 150 5.84 10.54 -1.34
CA GLY A 150 5.30 11.40 -2.39
C GLY A 150 4.05 12.16 -1.96
N GLY A 151 3.07 12.24 -2.86
CA GLY A 151 1.76 12.84 -2.61
C GLY A 151 0.66 12.13 -3.40
N ALA A 152 -0.60 12.36 -3.03
CA ALA A 152 -1.76 11.80 -3.71
C ALA A 152 -2.86 12.85 -3.85
N LEU A 153 -3.56 12.83 -4.98
CA LEU A 153 -4.81 13.55 -5.19
C LEU A 153 -5.92 12.51 -5.27
N ILE A 154 -6.96 12.68 -4.45
CA ILE A 154 -8.04 11.70 -4.32
C ILE A 154 -9.36 12.44 -4.55
N LEU A 155 -10.15 11.95 -5.51
CA LEU A 155 -11.51 12.39 -5.74
C LEU A 155 -12.48 11.36 -5.17
N ILE A 156 -13.24 11.77 -4.15
CA ILE A 156 -14.25 10.92 -3.52
C ILE A 156 -15.62 11.41 -3.92
N TYR A 157 -16.42 10.52 -4.49
CA TYR A 157 -17.82 10.77 -4.78
C TYR A 157 -18.70 10.00 -3.80
N ASN A 158 -19.59 10.71 -3.11
CA ASN A 158 -20.60 10.08 -2.27
C ASN A 158 -21.97 10.16 -2.95
N GLY A 159 -22.45 9.02 -3.45
CA GLY A 159 -23.75 8.90 -4.11
C GLY A 159 -24.95 8.97 -3.15
N SER A 160 -24.74 8.97 -1.82
CA SER A 160 -25.82 9.01 -0.83
C SER A 160 -26.57 10.34 -0.77
N HIS A 161 -26.15 11.35 -1.54
CA HIS A 161 -26.67 12.73 -1.52
C HIS A 161 -27.47 13.11 -2.78
N LEU A 162 -27.87 12.13 -3.60
CA LEU A 162 -28.63 12.35 -4.85
C LEU A 162 -30.15 12.19 -4.73
N LEU A 163 -30.71 12.26 -3.51
CA LEU A 163 -32.16 12.32 -3.26
C LEU A 163 -32.46 13.30 -2.11
#